data_AF-A0A0F8FA58-F1
#
_entry.id   AF-A0A0F8FA58-F1
#
_cell.length_a   1.000
_cell.length_b   1.000
_cell.length_c   1.000
_cell.angle_alpha   90.00
_cell.angle_beta   90.00
_cell.angle_gamma   90.00
#
_symmetry.space_group_name_H-M   'P 1'
#
loop_
_entity.id
_entity.type
_entity.pdbx_description
1 polymer ?
#
loop_
_entity_poly.entity_id
_entity_poly.type
_entity_poly.pdbx_seq_one_letter_code
_entity_poly.pdbx_strand_id
1 'polypeptide(L)' 'MTLTTPGCPMGDFIAEDVKRKVEAIEGVKEVEVELVWDPPWTPDRISEDTMKRITK' A
#
# COMPACT_ATOMS: atom_id res chain seq x y z
N MET A 1 2.46 4.02 5.13
CA MET A 1 1.48 3.81 4.02
C MET A 1 0.10 3.48 4.60
N THR A 2 -0.92 3.27 3.78
CA THR A 2 -2.27 2.88 4.24
C THR A 2 -2.84 1.75 3.35
N LEU A 3 -3.95 1.15 3.77
CA LEU A 3 -4.69 0.11 3.02
C LEU A 3 -6.11 0.60 2.70
N THR A 4 -6.79 -0.11 1.81
CA THR A 4 -8.17 0.23 1.41
C THR A 4 -9.17 0.15 2.57
N THR A 5 -8.94 -0.77 3.51
CA THR A 5 -9.80 -0.98 4.69
C THR A 5 -8.96 -1.38 5.91
N PRO A 6 -9.24 -0.82 7.10
CA PRO A 6 -8.65 -1.30 8.37
C PRO A 6 -9.02 -2.75 8.67
N GLY A 7 -8.12 -3.50 9.31
CA GLY A 7 -8.37 -4.88 9.72
C GLY A 7 -8.42 -5.90 8.57
N CYS A 8 -7.95 -5.54 7.38
CA CYS A 8 -7.78 -6.49 6.28
C CYS A 8 -6.84 -7.64 6.70
N PRO A 9 -7.23 -8.92 6.55
CA PRO A 9 -6.39 -10.06 6.93
C PRO A 9 -5.11 -10.17 6.10
N MET A 10 -5.05 -9.50 4.94
CA MET A 10 -3.84 -9.44 4.10
C MET A 10 -2.91 -8.28 4.47
N GLY A 11 -3.24 -7.47 5.48
CA GLY A 11 -2.50 -6.24 5.79
C GLY A 11 -1.03 -6.48 6.11
N ASP A 12 -0.76 -7.45 6.98
CA ASP A 12 0.61 -7.82 7.37
C ASP A 12 1.41 -8.37 6.18
N PHE A 13 0.77 -9.20 5.34
CA PHE A 13 1.39 -9.75 4.15
C PHE A 13 1.78 -8.66 3.14
N ILE A 14 0.89 -7.67 2.93
CA ILE A 14 1.16 -6.54 2.03
C ILE A 14 2.30 -5.67 2.59
N ALA A 15 2.29 -5.38 3.88
CA ALA A 15 3.35 -4.60 4.53
C ALA A 15 4.72 -5.30 4.43
N GLU A 16 4.76 -6.61 4.63
CA GLU A 16 5.98 -7.40 4.49
C GLU A 16 6.49 -7.43 3.04
N ASP A 17 5.61 -7.63 2.06
CA ASP A 17 5.99 -7.62 0.63
C ASP A 17 6.54 -6.25 0.21
N VAL A 18 5.94 -5.16 0.68
CA VAL A 18 6.45 -3.79 0.47
C VAL A 18 7.84 -3.64 1.08
N LYS A 19 8.02 -4.04 2.34
CA LYS A 19 9.33 -3.97 3.01
C LYS A 19 10.40 -4.69 2.19
N ARG A 20 10.17 -5.96 1.85
CA ARG A 20 11.11 -6.79 1.09
C ARG A 20 11.46 -6.18 -0.27
N LYS A 21 10.48 -5.64 -0.99
CA LYS A 21 10.69 -5.03 -2.30
C LYS A 21 11.49 -3.72 -2.22
N VAL A 22 11.23 -2.89 -1.20
CA VAL A 22 11.95 -1.64 -1.03
C VAL A 22 13.38 -1.90 -0.53
N GLU A 23 13.59 -2.87 0.36
CA GLU A 23 14.93 -3.28 0.82
C GLU A 23 15.81 -3.83 -0.31
N ALA A 24 15.21 -4.43 -1.35
CA ALA A 24 15.94 -4.94 -2.50
C ALA A 24 16.49 -3.84 -3.43
N ILE A 25 16.14 -2.57 -3.20
CA ILE A 25 16.64 -1.44 -4.00
C ILE A 25 18.07 -1.11 -3.58
N GLU A 26 18.98 -1.04 -4.55
CA GLU A 26 20.39 -0.71 -4.29
C GLU A 26 20.54 0.62 -3.54
N GLY A 27 21.30 0.60 -2.44
CA GLY A 27 21.55 1.76 -1.59
C GLY A 27 20.55 1.93 -0.43
N VAL A 28 19.46 1.17 -0.38
CA VAL A 28 18.56 1.13 0.77
C VAL A 28 19.18 0.27 1.88
N LYS A 29 19.28 0.81 3.09
CA LYS A 29 19.90 0.13 4.24
C LYS A 29 18.90 -0.54 5.17
N GLU A 30 17.76 0.11 5.38
CA GLU A 30 16.72 -0.33 6.30
C GLU A 30 15.38 0.25 5.85
N VAL A 31 14.32 -0.54 5.99
CA VAL A 31 12.96 -0.13 5.69
C VAL A 31 12.04 -0.47 6.87
N GLU A 32 11.32 0.55 7.31
CA GLU A 32 10.21 0.42 8.26
C GLU A 32 8.90 0.76 7.54
N VAL A 33 7.92 -0.14 7.63
CA VAL A 33 6.59 0.07 7.04
C VAL A 33 5.60 0.34 8.17
N GLU A 34 5.20 1.59 8.30
CA GLU A 34 4.15 2.01 9.23
C GLU A 34 2.79 2.04 8.51
N LEU A 35 1.79 1.36 9.07
CA LEU A 35 0.40 1.48 8.61
C LEU A 35 -0.31 2.60 9.37
N VAL A 36 -0.74 3.62 8.62
CA VAL A 36 -1.51 4.76 9.14
C VAL A 36 -2.92 4.75 8.58
N TRP A 37 -3.88 5.26 9.35
CA TRP A 37 -5.31 5.25 9.01
C TRP A 37 -5.92 6.65 8.90
N ASP A 38 -5.15 7.68 9.25
CA ASP A 38 -5.54 9.08 9.13
C ASP A 38 -4.57 9.81 8.17
N PRO A 39 -5.08 10.50 7.14
CA PRO A 39 -6.47 10.50 6.69
C PRO A 39 -6.90 9.13 6.14
N PRO A 40 -8.22 8.83 6.14
CA PRO A 40 -8.70 7.56 5.61
C PRO A 40 -8.39 7.42 4.12
N TRP A 41 -8.17 6.19 3.67
CA TRP A 41 -8.05 5.89 2.26
C TRP A 41 -9.40 6.01 1.56
N THR A 42 -9.39 6.48 0.32
CA THR A 42 -10.58 6.72 -0.49
C THR A 42 -10.29 6.37 -1.97
N PRO A 43 -11.30 5.92 -2.75
CA PRO A 43 -11.11 5.51 -4.14
C PRO A 43 -10.62 6.60 -5.11
N ASP A 44 -10.72 7.89 -4.77
CA ASP A 44 -10.13 9.00 -5.55
C ASP A 44 -8.60 8.90 -5.66
N ARG A 45 -7.96 8.08 -4.80
CA ARG A 45 -6.52 7.79 -4.87
C ARG A 45 -6.16 6.75 -5.93
N ILE A 46 -7.14 6.12 -6.58
CA ILE A 46 -6.93 5.18 -7.69
C ILE A 46 -6.60 5.99 -8.96
N SER A 47 -5.58 5.57 -9.71
CA SER A 47 -5.23 6.23 -10.97
C SER A 47 -6.39 6.19 -11.98
N GLU A 48 -6.57 7.24 -12.78
CA GLU A 48 -7.69 7.36 -13.71
C GLU A 48 -7.80 6.16 -14.68
N ASP A 49 -6.68 5.65 -15.18
CA ASP A 49 -6.65 4.45 -16.04
C ASP A 49 -7.22 3.23 -15.32
N THR A 50 -6.79 3.00 -14.07
CA THR A 50 -7.25 1.85 -13.28
C THR A 50 -8.73 2.00 -12.92
N MET A 51 -9.16 3.21 -12.55
CA MET A 51 -10.57 3.49 -12.23
C MET A 51 -11.48 3.16 -13.42
N LYS A 52 -11.11 3.59 -14.64
CA LYS A 52 -11.86 3.25 -15.87
C LYS A 52 -11.94 1.75 -16.13
N ARG A 53 -10.95 0.97 -15.70
CA ARG A 53 -10.89 -0.49 -15.90
C ARG A 53 -11.75 -1.27 -14.92
N ILE A 54 -11.89 -0.81 -13.68
CA ILE A 54 -12.64 -1.51 -12.63
C ILE A 54 -14.12 -1.12 -12.57
N THR A 55 -14.50 0.00 -13.20
CA THR A 55 -15.90 0.46 -13.29
C THR A 55 -16.58 0.08 -14.62
N LYS A 56 -15.91 -0.68 -15.47
CA LYS A 56 -16.44 -1.18 -16.75
C LYS A 56 -16.82 -2.64 -16.60
#